data_AF-A0A3S0F9V5-F1
#
_entry.id   AF-A0A3S0F9V5-F1
#
_cell.length_a   1.000
_cell.length_b   1.000
_cell.length_c   1.000
_cell.angle_alpha   90.00
_cell.angle_beta   90.00
_cell.angle_gamma   90.00
#
_symmetry.space_group_name_H-M   'P 1'
#
loop_
_entity.id
_entity.type
_entity.pdbx_description
1 polymer ?
#
loop_
_entity_poly.entity_id
_entity_poly.type
_entity_poly.pdbx_seq_one_letter_code
_entity_poly.pdbx_strand_id
1 'polypeptide(L)'
;MSREAERFEDMSQRGRLRVIQQDDGDMIVYVIEDPNSPNGGASAGVEFCTSGGKSPKTRAALLALMVAMGEENAERPHCHRRGERGIGVDSPVQAL
;
A
#
# COMPACT_ATOMS: atom_id res chain seq x y z
N MET A 1 16.30 0.80 -5.97
CA MET A 1 15.73 0.26 -4.73
C MET A 1 14.22 0.28 -4.90
N SER A 2 13.56 -0.82 -4.57
CA SER A 2 12.11 -0.87 -4.54
C SER A 2 11.57 0.09 -3.47
N ARG A 3 10.48 0.78 -3.76
CA ARG A 3 9.79 1.64 -2.78
C ARG A 3 8.40 1.09 -2.50
N GLU A 4 7.91 1.32 -1.29
CA GLU A 4 6.60 0.86 -0.86
C GLU A 4 5.85 1.93 -0.06
N ALA A 5 4.53 1.85 -0.10
CA ALA A 5 3.63 2.56 0.80
C ALA A 5 2.63 1.57 1.38
N GLU A 6 2.33 1.73 2.67
CA GLU A 6 1.26 0.99 3.36
C GLU A 6 0.28 1.97 3.98
N ARG A 7 -1.01 1.66 3.90
CA ARG A 7 -2.05 2.43 4.56
C ARG A 7 -3.06 1.49 5.20
N PHE A 8 -3.39 1.73 6.47
CA PHE A 8 -4.48 0.99 7.13
C PHE A 8 -5.79 1.23 6.39
N GLU A 9 -6.59 0.18 6.26
CA GLU A 9 -7.97 0.32 5.82
C GLU A 9 -8.89 0.68 7.01
N ASP A 10 -10.16 0.99 6.74
CA ASP A 10 -11.04 1.64 7.70
C ASP A 10 -11.99 0.70 8.46
N MET A 11 -11.93 -0.60 8.21
CA MET A 11 -12.86 -1.63 8.68
C MET A 11 -12.30 -2.57 9.73
N SER A 12 -11.00 -2.52 10.03
CA SER A 12 -10.35 -3.38 11.02
C SER A 12 -9.24 -2.65 11.77
N GLN A 13 -8.61 -3.34 12.73
CA GLN A 13 -7.55 -2.75 13.56
C GLN A 13 -6.16 -2.87 12.90
N ARG A 14 -5.99 -3.83 11.97
CA ARG A 14 -4.68 -4.20 11.40
C ARG A 14 -4.68 -4.46 9.90
N GLY A 15 -5.85 -4.48 9.27
CA GLY A 15 -5.97 -4.59 7.82
C GLY A 15 -5.34 -3.40 7.12
N ARG A 16 -4.77 -3.61 5.95
CA ARG A 16 -4.05 -2.58 5.21
C ARG A 16 -3.95 -2.88 3.72
N LEU A 17 -3.80 -1.80 2.96
CA LEU A 17 -3.41 -1.83 1.55
C LEU A 17 -1.91 -1.52 1.47
N ARG A 18 -1.16 -2.32 0.72
CA ARG A 18 0.27 -2.10 0.44
C ARG A 18 0.46 -1.94 -1.06
N VAL A 19 1.21 -0.93 -1.47
CA VAL A 19 1.64 -0.72 -2.85
C VAL A 19 3.16 -0.77 -2.89
N ILE A 20 3.72 -1.56 -3.80
CA ILE A 20 5.17 -1.70 -4.01
C ILE A 20 5.48 -1.32 -5.45
N GLN A 21 6.54 -0.54 -5.66
CA GLN A 21 7.18 -0.36 -6.96
C GLN A 21 8.54 -1.06 -6.92
N GLN A 22 8.71 -2.06 -7.78
CA GLN A 22 9.98 -2.78 -7.94
C GLN A 22 10.98 -1.98 -8.80
N ASP A 23 12.23 -2.44 -8.84
CA ASP A 23 13.33 -1.75 -9.52
C ASP A 23 13.15 -1.64 -11.04
N ASP A 24 12.46 -2.60 -11.65
CA ASP A 24 12.05 -2.57 -13.06
C ASP A 24 10.82 -1.68 -13.32
N GLY A 25 10.24 -1.13 -12.26
CA GLY A 25 9.06 -0.28 -12.31
C GLY A 25 7.74 -1.03 -12.28
N ASP A 26 7.77 -2.35 -12.07
CA ASP A 26 6.58 -3.18 -11.86
C ASP A 26 5.86 -2.72 -10.58
N MET A 27 4.53 -2.73 -10.65
CA MET A 27 3.68 -2.27 -9.55
C MET A 27 2.94 -3.46 -8.95
N ILE A 28 3.11 -3.71 -7.66
CA ILE A 28 2.38 -4.75 -6.93
C ILE A 28 1.44 -4.08 -5.92
N VAL A 29 0.20 -4.53 -5.88
CA VAL A 29 -0.79 -4.12 -4.88
C VAL A 29 -1.17 -5.34 -4.05
N TYR A 30 -1.07 -5.23 -2.72
CA TYR A 30 -1.53 -6.24 -1.78
C TYR A 30 -2.67 -5.72 -0.92
N VAL A 31 -3.71 -6.52 -0.79
CA VAL A 31 -4.71 -6.40 0.27
C VAL A 31 -4.31 -7.37 1.38
N ILE A 32 -4.11 -6.85 2.58
CA ILE A 32 -3.70 -7.63 3.75
C ILE A 32 -4.78 -7.49 4.81
N GLU A 33 -5.41 -8.60 5.18
CA GLU A 33 -6.46 -8.62 6.19
C GLU A 33 -5.89 -8.45 7.62
N ASP A 34 -6.77 -8.10 8.55
CA ASP A 34 -6.48 -8.20 9.98
C ASP A 34 -6.19 -9.67 10.34
N PRO A 35 -5.09 -9.97 11.07
CA PRO A 35 -4.83 -11.33 11.57
C PRO A 35 -5.98 -11.93 12.39
N ASN A 36 -6.82 -11.08 12.98
CA ASN A 36 -8.01 -11.50 13.73
C ASN A 36 -9.28 -11.59 12.86
N SER A 37 -9.18 -11.43 11.54
CA SER A 37 -10.31 -11.64 10.62
C SER A 37 -10.76 -13.11 10.65
N PRO A 38 -12.00 -13.41 10.22
CA PRO A 38 -12.46 -14.79 10.09
C PRO A 38 -11.59 -15.66 9.17
N ASN A 39 -10.84 -15.05 8.24
CA ASN A 39 -9.94 -15.75 7.33
C ASN A 39 -8.49 -15.81 7.84
N GLY A 40 -8.22 -15.38 9.08
CA GLY A 40 -6.91 -15.53 9.72
C GLY A 40 -5.80 -14.64 9.16
N GLY A 41 -6.12 -13.43 8.66
CA GLY A 41 -5.11 -12.51 8.13
C GLY A 41 -4.61 -12.87 6.73
N ALA A 42 -5.48 -13.40 5.88
CA ALA A 42 -5.14 -13.69 4.49
C ALA A 42 -4.58 -12.43 3.76
N SER A 43 -3.72 -12.67 2.79
CA SER A 43 -3.22 -11.62 1.89
C SER A 43 -3.40 -12.04 0.43
N ALA A 44 -3.85 -11.12 -0.41
CA ALA A 44 -3.97 -11.31 -1.85
C ALA A 44 -3.24 -10.18 -2.57
N GLY A 45 -2.58 -10.49 -3.69
CA GLY A 45 -1.81 -9.52 -4.45
C GLY A 45 -2.04 -9.62 -5.95
N VAL A 46 -1.88 -8.48 -6.63
CA VAL A 46 -1.84 -8.39 -8.09
C VAL A 46 -0.62 -7.60 -8.51
N GLU A 47 0.03 -8.06 -9.58
CA GLU A 47 1.23 -7.45 -10.16
C GLU A 47 0.93 -6.91 -11.56
N PHE A 48 1.42 -5.70 -11.83
CA PHE A 48 1.34 -5.02 -13.12
C PHE A 48 2.73 -4.84 -13.70
N CYS A 49 3.11 -5.76 -14.59
CA CYS A 49 4.44 -5.74 -15.19
C CYS A 49 4.62 -4.64 -16.24
N THR A 50 5.74 -3.93 -16.17
CA THR A 50 6.21 -2.95 -17.15
C THR A 50 6.58 -3.61 -18.47
N SER A 51 7.21 -4.78 -18.42
CA SER A 51 7.55 -5.62 -19.57
C SER A 51 6.32 -6.10 -20.35
N GLY A 52 5.12 -6.02 -19.74
CA GLY A 52 3.84 -6.32 -20.38
C GLY A 52 3.18 -5.15 -21.11
N GLY A 53 3.66 -3.91 -20.91
CA GLY A 53 3.33 -2.70 -21.71
C GLY A 53 1.85 -2.28 -21.83
N LYS A 54 0.90 -2.99 -21.21
CA LYS A 54 -0.53 -2.91 -21.57
C LYS A 54 -1.39 -2.00 -20.68
N SER A 55 -0.81 -1.39 -19.64
CA SER A 55 -1.60 -0.66 -18.63
C SER A 55 -0.97 0.66 -18.17
N PRO A 56 -0.57 1.58 -19.07
CA PRO A 56 0.10 2.82 -18.68
C PRO A 56 -0.74 3.71 -17.77
N LYS A 57 -2.07 3.77 -18.00
CA LYS A 57 -3.00 4.51 -17.15
C LYS A 57 -3.14 3.88 -15.76
N THR A 58 -3.20 2.55 -15.68
CA THR A 58 -3.25 1.85 -14.40
C THR A 58 -1.98 2.07 -13.61
N ARG A 59 -0.80 1.98 -14.26
CA ARG A 59 0.49 2.27 -13.62
C ARG A 59 0.53 3.69 -13.05
N ALA A 60 0.09 4.69 -13.83
CA ALA A 60 0.01 6.07 -13.36
C ALA A 60 -0.92 6.22 -12.14
N ALA A 61 -2.07 5.54 -12.13
CA ALA A 61 -3.00 5.55 -11.00
C ALA A 61 -2.40 4.89 -9.74
N LEU A 62 -1.65 3.79 -9.89
CA LEU A 62 -1.00 3.11 -8.76
C LEU A 62 0.12 3.95 -8.15
N LEU A 63 0.88 4.68 -8.97
CA LEU A 63 1.86 5.64 -8.49
C LEU A 63 1.20 6.80 -7.74
N ALA A 64 0.10 7.34 -8.27
CA ALA A 64 -0.67 8.39 -7.59
C ALA A 64 -1.24 7.89 -6.25
N LEU A 65 -1.71 6.64 -6.20
CA LEU A 65 -2.17 6.01 -4.96
C LEU A 65 -1.05 5.91 -3.92
N MET A 66 0.15 5.48 -4.33
CA MET A 66 1.31 5.40 -3.44
C MET A 66 1.66 6.76 -2.84
N VAL A 67 1.63 7.83 -3.64
CA VAL A 67 1.87 9.21 -3.15
C VAL A 67 0.79 9.63 -2.16
N ALA A 68 -0.49 9.43 -2.50
CA ALA A 68 -1.60 9.79 -1.62
C ALA A 68 -1.55 9.05 -0.27
N MET A 69 -1.17 7.77 -0.26
CA MET A 69 -0.96 7.03 0.99
C MET A 69 0.15 7.63 1.85
N GLY A 70 1.25 8.06 1.23
CA GLY A 70 2.35 8.73 1.94
C GLY A 70 1.91 10.05 2.56
N GLU A 71 1.16 10.88 1.82
CA GLU A 71 0.58 12.14 2.30
C GLU A 71 -0.40 11.90 3.44
N GLU A 72 -1.35 10.97 3.28
CA GLU A 72 -2.30 10.62 4.33
C GLU A 72 -1.62 10.07 5.58
N ASN A 73 -0.59 9.24 5.44
CA ASN A 73 0.17 8.74 6.59
C ASN A 73 0.86 9.87 7.34
N ALA A 74 1.36 10.90 6.63
CA ALA A 74 1.97 12.07 7.24
C ALA A 74 0.94 12.91 8.03
N GLU A 75 -0.25 13.11 7.46
CA GLU A 75 -1.33 13.89 8.09
C GLU A 75 -2.09 13.12 9.18
N ARG A 76 -2.31 11.83 8.97
CA ARG A 76 -3.17 10.94 9.75
C ARG A 76 -2.46 9.61 10.02
N PRO A 77 -1.44 9.63 10.89
CA PRO A 77 -0.54 8.50 11.05
C PRO A 77 -1.17 7.27 11.73
N HIS A 78 -2.37 7.39 12.31
CA HIS A 78 -2.95 6.37 13.18
C HIS A 78 -4.18 5.67 12.58
N CYS A 79 -4.30 4.36 12.84
CA CYS A 79 -5.56 3.64 12.65
C CYS A 79 -6.61 4.18 13.62
N HIS A 80 -7.74 4.68 13.11
CA HIS A 80 -8.80 5.25 13.94
C HIS A 80 -9.44 4.23 14.91
N ARG A 81 -9.38 2.92 14.63
CA ARG A 81 -9.95 1.85 15.48
C ARG A 81 -9.02 1.35 16.57
N ARG A 82 -7.73 1.63 16.48
CA ARG A 82 -6.70 1.12 17.41
C ARG A 82 -5.89 2.23 18.09
N GLY A 83 -5.90 3.44 17.52
CA GLY A 83 -5.05 4.56 17.97
C GLY A 83 -3.56 4.34 17.70
N GLU A 84 -3.20 3.33 16.91
CA GLU A 84 -1.81 2.96 16.65
C GLU A 84 -1.30 3.48 15.33
N ARG A 85 0.00 3.85 15.29
CA ARG A 85 0.67 4.36 14.10
C ARG A 85 0.86 3.25 13.06
N GLY A 86 0.65 3.56 11.78
CA GLY A 86 0.87 2.62 10.68
C GLY A 86 2.33 2.32 10.41
N ILE A 87 2.62 1.12 9.89
CA ILE A 87 3.97 0.73 9.48
C ILE A 87 4.47 1.64 8.34
N GLY A 88 3.58 2.02 7.43
CA GLY A 88 3.88 2.95 6.31
C GLY A 88 4.14 4.40 6.70
N VAL A 89 4.11 4.73 8.00
CA VAL A 89 4.43 6.09 8.48
C VAL A 89 5.92 6.24 8.80
N ASP A 90 6.65 5.13 8.98
CA ASP A 90 8.10 5.11 9.22
C ASP A 90 8.93 4.75 7.97
N SER A 91 8.27 4.29 6.91
CA SER A 91 8.86 4.12 5.58
C SER A 91 8.48 5.32 4.71
N PRO A 92 9.28 6.40 4.68
CA PRO A 92 9.01 7.51 3.78
C PRO A 92 9.00 6.98 2.35
N VAL A 93 7.90 7.23 1.63
CA VAL A 93 7.90 7.13 0.16
C VAL A 93 8.98 8.10 -0.30
N GLN A 94 10.15 7.60 -0.71
CA GLN A 94 11.19 8.46 -1.24
C GLN A 94 10.59 9.21 -2.43
N ALA A 95 10.56 10.54 -2.29
CA ALA A 95 9.92 11.45 -3.22
C ALA A 95 10.41 11.19 -4.66
N LEU A 96 9.49 11.36 -5.61
CA LEU A 96 9.67 11.18 -7.06
C LEU A 96 10.86 11.98 -7.61
#